data_AF-A0A5D2BSZ7-F1
#
_entry.id   AF-A0A5D2BSZ7-F1
#
_cell.length_a   1.000
_cell.length_b   1.000
_cell.length_c   1.000
_cell.angle_alpha   90.00
_cell.angle_beta   90.00
_cell.angle_gamma   90.00
#
_symmetry.space_group_name_H-M   'P 1'
#
loop_
_entity.id
_entity.type
_entity.pdbx_description
1 polymer ?
#
loop_
_entity_poly.entity_id
_entity_poly.type
_entity_poly.pdbx_seq_one_letter_code
_entity_poly.pdbx_strand_id
1 'polypeptide(L)'
;MASTTQFLISLPPKPPYLLSYSSPSKPRFINITCCLSIQQARNDQTTSSGSNALNGLRVAFAAGGTGGHIYPAVAIADELKLVNPTSEILFLGRPNSMESTAIPSAHFEFKSIPAVKLVRPFFSLRNLLLPYFLIKSITKCFTLLSKFEPHLVVGTGGYVSFPVCLAALLKGIKVVIQEQNSVPGIANRFLSLFADLVFVAFNSTVQSFPRKEKCVVCGNPVRLSLKNSVSKAVSRLHFFPWLEKMEGSSEEIKVILVLGGSLGANAVNIALLNVYSQLLLEHENWFIIWQTGVESFNEMESLVRSHPRLLLAPFLHSMNMAYAAADLVVSRAGAMTCSEILATGKPSILKKMHFLLSTLKIAYVLDTLRPEENENKFVAATRERQKWDNADYMCMGHILNSLSDGLFDTYKNEVTIKELWDKLETRYVTEDVTSKKFLVSRFNNYQMVYGRSVME
;
A
#
# COMPACT_ATOMS: atom_id res chain seq x y z
N MET A 1 -25.18 57.73 2.10
CA MET A 1 -23.80 58.00 1.65
C MET A 1 -22.92 56.93 2.27
N ALA A 2 -22.69 55.84 1.54
CA ALA A 2 -21.89 54.70 1.97
C ALA A 2 -20.49 54.84 1.38
N SER A 3 -19.47 54.92 2.22
CA SER A 3 -18.06 54.97 1.82
C SER A 3 -17.52 53.56 1.62
N THR A 4 -17.24 53.22 0.37
CA THR A 4 -16.66 51.94 -0.06
C THR A 4 -15.14 52.00 0.09
N THR A 5 -14.56 51.23 1.01
CA THR A 5 -13.11 51.04 1.12
C THR A 5 -12.69 49.85 0.26
N GLN A 6 -12.11 50.11 -0.91
CA GLN A 6 -11.46 49.10 -1.76
C GLN A 6 -10.05 48.81 -1.24
N PHE A 7 -9.76 47.56 -0.88
CA PHE A 7 -8.40 47.07 -0.70
C PHE A 7 -7.91 46.46 -2.02
N LEU A 8 -6.90 47.11 -2.61
CA LEU A 8 -6.10 46.63 -3.75
C LEU A 8 -5.23 45.45 -3.30
N ILE A 9 -5.42 44.28 -3.90
CA ILE A 9 -4.47 43.17 -3.82
C ILE A 9 -3.76 43.07 -5.17
N SER A 10 -2.46 43.36 -5.15
CA SER A 10 -1.53 43.28 -6.26
C SER A 10 -1.32 41.83 -6.74
N LEU A 11 -1.43 41.62 -8.05
CA LEU A 11 -1.04 40.36 -8.70
C LEU A 11 0.50 40.23 -8.77
N PRO A 12 1.08 39.03 -8.62
CA PRO A 12 2.53 38.82 -8.70
C PRO A 12 3.05 38.92 -10.15
N PRO A 13 4.33 39.28 -10.35
CA PRO A 13 4.91 39.52 -11.67
C PRO A 13 5.14 38.22 -12.46
N LYS A 14 4.94 38.30 -13.79
CA LYS A 14 5.24 37.22 -14.74
C LYS A 14 6.76 36.98 -14.84
N PRO A 15 7.23 35.72 -14.95
CA PRO A 15 8.65 35.44 -15.21
C PRO A 15 9.02 35.74 -16.68
N PRO A 16 10.29 36.11 -16.96
CA PRO A 16 10.71 36.59 -18.27
C PRO A 16 11.34 35.49 -19.15
N TYR A 17 11.22 35.69 -20.47
CA TYR A 17 11.93 35.06 -21.61
C TYR A 17 11.64 33.59 -21.99
N LEU A 18 10.85 33.47 -23.07
CA LEU A 18 10.89 32.41 -24.07
C LEU A 18 12.13 32.61 -24.97
N LEU A 19 13.02 31.63 -25.03
CA LEU A 19 14.00 31.48 -26.12
C LEU A 19 13.45 30.48 -27.14
N SER A 20 13.31 30.98 -28.36
CA SER A 20 12.97 30.23 -29.57
C SER A 20 14.06 29.23 -29.92
N TYR A 21 13.70 27.96 -30.12
CA TYR A 21 14.49 27.02 -30.92
C TYR A 21 13.59 26.27 -31.91
N SER A 22 14.10 26.17 -33.12
CA SER A 22 13.53 25.66 -34.35
C SER A 22 13.17 24.16 -34.31
N SER A 23 12.13 23.80 -35.06
CA SER A 23 11.65 22.43 -35.29
C SER A 23 12.74 21.53 -35.91
N PRO A 24 12.74 20.24 -35.53
CA PRO A 24 12.63 19.23 -36.59
C PRO A 24 11.60 18.12 -36.29
N SER A 25 10.89 17.74 -37.36
CA SER A 25 10.18 16.48 -37.64
C SER A 25 9.26 15.86 -36.56
N LYS A 26 7.95 16.01 -36.81
CA LYS A 26 6.78 15.21 -36.38
C LYS A 26 7.03 14.02 -35.41
N PRO A 27 6.51 14.05 -34.18
CA PRO A 27 6.17 12.85 -33.44
C PRO A 27 4.74 12.39 -33.77
N ARG A 28 4.55 11.08 -33.92
CA ARG A 28 3.23 10.43 -34.03
C ARG A 28 2.43 10.74 -32.76
N PHE A 29 1.26 11.37 -32.92
CA PHE A 29 0.29 11.52 -31.84
C PHE A 29 -0.18 10.14 -31.38
N ILE A 30 0.26 9.72 -30.20
CA ILE A 30 -0.43 8.67 -29.43
C ILE A 30 -1.51 9.41 -28.65
N ASN A 31 -2.76 9.28 -29.09
CA ASN A 31 -3.91 9.77 -28.34
C ASN A 31 -3.97 9.03 -27.01
N ILE A 32 -3.68 9.74 -25.91
CA ILE A 32 -3.95 9.31 -24.56
C ILE A 32 -5.43 9.58 -24.32
N THR A 33 -6.27 8.57 -24.58
CA THR A 33 -7.70 8.63 -24.30
C THR A 33 -7.90 8.43 -22.80
N CYS A 34 -8.14 9.52 -22.08
CA CYS A 34 -8.56 9.51 -20.68
C CYS A 34 -9.90 8.76 -20.55
N CYS A 35 -10.01 7.84 -19.59
CA CYS A 35 -11.16 6.94 -19.39
C CYS A 35 -12.52 7.66 -19.15
N LEU A 36 -12.53 8.98 -18.99
CA LEU A 36 -13.75 9.80 -18.90
C LEU A 36 -14.42 10.06 -20.26
N SER A 37 -13.71 9.89 -21.38
CA SER A 37 -14.25 10.16 -22.72
C SER A 37 -15.10 9.03 -23.32
N ILE A 38 -15.11 7.84 -22.71
CA ILE A 38 -15.87 6.68 -23.20
C ILE A 38 -17.38 6.84 -22.97
N GLN A 39 -17.81 7.73 -22.06
CA GLN A 39 -19.24 7.99 -21.84
C GLN A 39 -19.86 8.93 -22.89
N GLN A 40 -19.08 9.78 -23.56
CA GLN A 40 -19.60 10.72 -24.57
C GLN A 40 -19.64 10.14 -25.99
N ALA A 41 -18.90 9.07 -26.29
CA ALA A 41 -18.89 8.43 -27.60
C ALA A 41 -20.08 7.47 -27.87
N ARG A 42 -21.09 7.41 -26.97
CA ARG A 42 -22.23 6.49 -27.10
C ARG A 42 -23.40 7.01 -27.95
N ASN A 43 -23.35 8.24 -28.46
CA ASN A 43 -24.48 8.83 -29.19
C ASN A 43 -24.32 9.00 -30.72
N ASP A 44 -23.20 8.60 -31.31
CA ASP A 44 -23.07 8.63 -32.78
C ASP A 44 -22.89 7.20 -33.32
N GLN A 45 -23.99 6.63 -33.83
CA GLN A 45 -23.96 5.35 -34.54
C GLN A 45 -23.61 5.51 -36.03
N THR A 46 -23.17 4.39 -36.59
CA THR A 46 -23.16 3.98 -38.00
C THR A 46 -21.94 4.33 -38.85
N THR A 47 -20.95 3.43 -38.85
CA THR A 47 -20.47 2.79 -40.09
C THR A 47 -19.77 1.46 -39.77
N SER A 48 -20.17 0.43 -40.51
CA SER A 48 -19.70 -0.95 -40.48
C SER A 48 -18.26 -1.13 -40.96
N SER A 49 -17.42 -1.82 -40.18
CA SER A 49 -16.45 -2.83 -40.70
C SER A 49 -15.63 -3.45 -39.56
N GLY A 50 -15.71 -4.77 -39.39
CA GLY A 50 -14.69 -5.57 -38.68
C GLY A 50 -14.97 -5.91 -37.22
N SER A 51 -16.11 -6.54 -36.90
CA SER A 51 -16.33 -7.17 -35.60
C SER A 51 -15.51 -8.46 -35.47
N ASN A 52 -14.20 -8.35 -35.30
CA ASN A 52 -13.48 -9.32 -34.48
C ASN A 52 -13.80 -8.97 -33.02
N ALA A 53 -14.99 -9.36 -32.57
CA ALA A 53 -15.22 -9.50 -31.14
C ALA A 53 -14.09 -10.40 -30.65
N LEU A 54 -13.21 -9.88 -29.79
CA LEU A 54 -12.12 -10.66 -29.20
C LEU A 54 -12.75 -11.93 -28.62
N ASN A 55 -12.50 -13.08 -29.27
CA ASN A 55 -12.67 -14.39 -28.66
C ASN A 55 -12.16 -14.30 -27.21
N GLY A 56 -12.94 -14.84 -26.26
CA GLY A 56 -12.79 -14.60 -24.82
C GLY A 56 -11.34 -14.40 -24.38
N LEU A 57 -11.02 -13.19 -23.90
CA LEU A 57 -9.67 -12.83 -23.50
C LEU A 57 -9.23 -13.73 -22.34
N ARG A 58 -8.26 -14.61 -22.57
CA ARG A 58 -7.66 -15.44 -21.52
C ARG A 58 -6.48 -14.74 -20.86
N VAL A 59 -6.58 -14.48 -19.56
CA VAL A 59 -5.53 -13.80 -18.78
C VAL A 59 -5.14 -14.66 -17.58
N ALA A 60 -3.84 -14.88 -17.42
CA ALA A 60 -3.31 -15.53 -16.22
C ALA A 60 -2.70 -14.50 -15.27
N PHE A 61 -2.99 -14.61 -13.98
CA PHE A 61 -2.45 -13.73 -12.94
C PHE A 61 -1.46 -14.48 -12.06
N ALA A 62 -0.33 -13.84 -11.78
CA ALA A 62 0.68 -14.30 -10.85
C ALA A 62 0.73 -13.35 -9.65
N ALA A 63 0.00 -13.70 -8.60
CA ALA A 63 -0.17 -12.88 -7.41
C ALA A 63 -0.06 -13.75 -6.16
N GLY A 64 0.75 -13.33 -5.18
CA GLY A 64 0.84 -14.09 -3.93
C GLY A 64 1.71 -13.45 -2.86
N GLY A 65 1.69 -14.04 -1.68
CA GLY A 65 2.46 -13.58 -0.53
C GLY A 65 1.63 -12.78 0.46
N THR A 66 1.21 -11.58 0.08
CA THR A 66 0.42 -10.68 0.95
C THR A 66 -0.76 -10.06 0.19
N GLY A 67 -1.72 -9.49 0.92
CA GLY A 67 -2.84 -8.76 0.32
C GLY A 67 -2.39 -7.62 -0.61
N GLY A 68 -1.21 -7.04 -0.38
CA GLY A 68 -0.67 -5.96 -1.21
C GLY A 68 -0.39 -6.35 -2.66
N HIS A 69 -0.22 -7.64 -2.96
CA HIS A 69 -0.06 -8.14 -4.33
C HIS A 69 -1.32 -8.84 -4.85
N ILE A 70 -2.10 -9.46 -3.95
CA ILE A 70 -3.31 -10.22 -4.30
C ILE A 70 -4.46 -9.29 -4.69
N TYR A 71 -4.77 -8.28 -3.88
CA TYR A 71 -5.93 -7.41 -4.12
C TYR A 71 -5.82 -6.53 -5.37
N PRO A 72 -4.65 -5.98 -5.77
CA PRO A 72 -4.51 -5.35 -7.07
C PRO A 72 -4.80 -6.30 -8.23
N ALA A 73 -4.35 -7.56 -8.14
CA ALA A 73 -4.58 -8.55 -9.17
C ALA A 73 -6.08 -8.87 -9.33
N VAL A 74 -6.77 -9.04 -8.19
CA VAL A 74 -8.23 -9.21 -8.16
C VAL A 74 -8.93 -7.98 -8.73
N ALA A 75 -8.52 -6.76 -8.36
CA ALA A 75 -9.11 -5.53 -8.88
C ALA A 75 -8.97 -5.39 -10.41
N ILE A 76 -7.81 -5.75 -10.96
CA ILE A 76 -7.61 -5.79 -12.42
C ILE A 76 -8.52 -6.86 -13.06
N ALA A 77 -8.59 -8.05 -12.46
CA ALA A 77 -9.42 -9.14 -12.98
C ALA A 77 -10.93 -8.80 -12.97
N ASP A 78 -11.41 -8.16 -11.90
CA ASP A 78 -12.80 -7.67 -11.79
C ASP A 78 -13.12 -6.69 -12.92
N GLU A 79 -12.24 -5.70 -13.15
CA GLU A 79 -12.45 -4.70 -14.21
C GLU A 79 -12.39 -5.34 -15.62
N LEU A 80 -11.50 -6.32 -15.84
CA LEU A 80 -11.45 -7.06 -17.11
C LEU A 80 -12.74 -7.86 -17.36
N LYS A 81 -13.28 -8.50 -16.32
CA LYS A 81 -14.56 -9.21 -16.40
C LYS A 81 -15.75 -8.27 -16.63
N LEU A 82 -15.73 -7.09 -16.03
CA LEU A 82 -16.76 -6.06 -16.29
C LEU A 82 -16.73 -5.57 -17.73
N VAL A 83 -15.54 -5.27 -18.26
CA VAL A 83 -15.37 -4.75 -19.62
C VAL A 83 -15.59 -5.84 -20.68
N ASN A 84 -15.14 -7.06 -20.42
CA ASN A 84 -15.35 -8.22 -21.29
C ASN A 84 -15.78 -9.45 -20.47
N PRO A 85 -17.11 -9.69 -20.34
CA PRO A 85 -17.65 -10.81 -19.54
C PRO A 85 -17.19 -12.20 -19.98
N THR A 86 -16.84 -12.36 -21.26
CA THR A 86 -16.38 -13.63 -21.85
C THR A 86 -14.91 -13.94 -21.57
N SER A 87 -14.18 -13.01 -20.93
CA SER A 87 -12.77 -13.22 -20.57
C SER A 87 -12.62 -14.41 -19.62
N GLU A 88 -11.65 -15.26 -19.82
CA GLU A 88 -11.32 -16.33 -18.86
C GLU A 88 -10.14 -15.89 -18.01
N ILE A 89 -10.26 -16.05 -16.69
CA ILE A 89 -9.26 -15.56 -15.75
C ILE A 89 -8.76 -16.73 -14.91
N LEU A 90 -7.45 -16.96 -14.95
CA LEU A 90 -6.79 -17.98 -14.16
C LEU A 90 -5.77 -17.33 -13.22
N PHE A 91 -5.85 -17.62 -11.94
CA PHE A 91 -4.81 -17.23 -11.00
C PHE A 91 -3.89 -18.41 -10.66
N LEU A 92 -2.60 -18.11 -10.61
CA LEU A 92 -1.55 -19.01 -10.17
C LEU A 92 -0.99 -18.52 -8.84
N GLY A 93 -0.93 -19.40 -7.84
CA GLY A 93 -0.52 -19.07 -6.47
C GLY A 93 0.03 -20.27 -5.72
N ARG A 94 0.41 -20.09 -4.45
CA ARG A 94 0.87 -21.23 -3.62
C ARG A 94 -0.31 -21.94 -2.96
N PRO A 95 -0.22 -23.25 -2.72
CA PRO A 95 -1.19 -23.92 -1.86
C PRO A 95 -1.09 -23.38 -0.42
N ASN A 96 -2.18 -23.48 0.34
CA ASN A 96 -2.25 -23.16 1.77
C ASN A 96 -1.73 -21.75 2.10
N SER A 97 -2.17 -20.78 1.31
CA SER A 97 -1.71 -19.39 1.36
C SER A 97 -2.90 -18.42 1.31
N MET A 98 -2.64 -17.16 1.61
CA MET A 98 -3.65 -16.10 1.50
C MET A 98 -4.26 -16.04 0.09
N GLU A 99 -3.44 -16.19 -0.95
CA GLU A 99 -3.92 -16.23 -2.33
C GLU A 99 -4.85 -17.43 -2.59
N SER A 100 -4.58 -18.60 -2.00
CA SER A 100 -5.42 -19.79 -2.16
C SER A 100 -6.81 -19.68 -1.53
N THR A 101 -7.03 -18.71 -0.63
CA THR A 101 -8.32 -18.45 0.00
C THR A 101 -9.01 -17.23 -0.61
N ALA A 102 -8.27 -16.13 -0.78
CA ALA A 102 -8.83 -14.86 -1.23
C ALA A 102 -9.33 -14.91 -2.68
N ILE A 103 -8.63 -15.63 -3.56
CA ILE A 103 -8.96 -15.69 -4.99
C ILE A 103 -10.22 -16.51 -5.26
N PRO A 104 -10.38 -17.74 -4.72
CA PRO A 104 -11.65 -18.46 -4.85
C PRO A 104 -12.83 -17.73 -4.20
N SER A 105 -12.59 -17.00 -3.09
CA SER A 105 -13.62 -16.16 -2.45
C SER A 105 -14.05 -14.99 -3.33
N ALA A 106 -13.22 -14.55 -4.27
CA ALA A 106 -13.55 -13.58 -5.31
C ALA A 106 -14.10 -14.25 -6.59
N HIS A 107 -14.44 -15.54 -6.52
CA HIS A 107 -15.03 -16.32 -7.62
C HIS A 107 -14.16 -16.46 -8.88
N PHE A 108 -12.83 -16.43 -8.71
CA PHE A 108 -11.88 -16.69 -9.80
C PHE A 108 -11.27 -18.10 -9.72
N GLU A 109 -10.93 -18.66 -10.88
CA GLU A 109 -10.23 -19.95 -10.93
C GLU A 109 -8.82 -19.82 -10.35
N PHE A 110 -8.47 -20.75 -9.46
CA PHE A 110 -7.16 -20.80 -8.81
C PHE A 110 -6.48 -22.14 -9.10
N LYS A 111 -5.21 -22.11 -9.50
CA LYS A 111 -4.34 -23.28 -9.55
C LYS A 111 -3.08 -23.07 -8.72
N SER A 112 -2.77 -24.06 -7.92
CA SER A 112 -1.57 -24.05 -7.09
C SER A 112 -0.33 -24.42 -7.90
N ILE A 113 0.76 -23.69 -7.67
CA ILE A 113 2.11 -24.06 -8.07
C ILE A 113 2.97 -24.34 -6.82
N PRO A 114 4.05 -25.14 -6.93
CA PRO A 114 4.92 -25.39 -5.81
C PRO A 114 5.48 -24.09 -5.22
N ALA A 115 5.58 -24.04 -3.89
CA ALA A 115 6.08 -22.87 -3.20
C ALA A 115 7.59 -22.72 -3.44
N VAL A 116 7.98 -21.54 -3.92
CA VAL A 116 9.37 -21.09 -3.92
C VAL A 116 9.42 -19.94 -2.92
N LYS A 117 10.16 -20.09 -1.82
CA LYS A 117 10.43 -18.99 -0.89
C LYS A 117 11.92 -18.76 -0.93
N LEU A 118 12.33 -17.53 -1.21
CA LEU A 118 13.72 -17.13 -1.01
C LEU A 118 13.88 -16.77 0.47
N VAL A 119 14.61 -17.60 1.21
CA VAL A 119 14.94 -17.29 2.60
C VAL A 119 16.04 -16.23 2.62
N ARG A 120 15.94 -15.26 3.52
CA ARG A 120 17.00 -14.27 3.76
C ARG A 120 17.87 -14.74 4.93
N PRO A 121 19.20 -14.61 4.86
CA PRO A 121 20.03 -14.09 3.76
C PRO A 121 20.11 -15.04 2.55
N PHE A 122 20.42 -14.50 1.37
CA PHE A 122 20.47 -15.24 0.09
C PHE A 122 21.38 -16.48 0.14
N PHE A 123 22.54 -16.39 0.79
CA PHE A 123 23.51 -17.48 0.93
C PHE A 123 23.19 -18.48 2.06
N SER A 124 21.95 -18.52 2.55
CA SER A 124 21.54 -19.53 3.54
C SER A 124 21.57 -20.94 2.94
N LEU A 125 22.03 -21.92 3.72
CA LEU A 125 21.91 -23.36 3.38
C LEU A 125 20.46 -23.77 3.05
N ARG A 126 19.47 -23.04 3.61
CA ARG A 126 18.04 -23.23 3.31
C ARG A 126 17.68 -22.92 1.84
N ASN A 127 18.52 -22.16 1.13
CA ASN A 127 18.35 -21.84 -0.28
C ASN A 127 19.08 -22.82 -1.22
N LEU A 128 19.80 -23.85 -0.72
CA LEU A 128 20.50 -24.81 -1.58
C LEU A 128 19.53 -25.59 -2.49
N LEU A 129 18.33 -25.88 -1.99
CA LEU A 129 17.26 -26.53 -2.77
C LEU A 129 16.43 -25.55 -3.59
N LEU A 130 16.68 -24.23 -3.48
CA LEU A 130 15.92 -23.21 -4.20
C LEU A 130 15.95 -23.42 -5.72
N PRO A 131 17.09 -23.71 -6.38
CA PRO A 131 17.11 -23.96 -7.81
C PRO A 131 16.23 -25.15 -8.22
N TYR A 132 16.25 -26.23 -7.43
CA TYR A 132 15.42 -27.41 -7.67
C TYR A 132 13.92 -27.08 -7.57
N PHE A 133 13.50 -26.40 -6.50
CA PHE A 133 12.10 -25.98 -6.34
C PHE A 133 11.67 -24.97 -7.40
N LEU A 134 12.57 -24.08 -7.81
CA LEU A 134 12.32 -23.11 -8.86
C LEU A 134 12.10 -23.78 -10.21
N ILE A 135 12.98 -24.72 -10.62
CA ILE A 135 12.82 -25.49 -11.86
C ILE A 135 11.49 -26.27 -11.83
N LYS A 136 11.19 -26.98 -10.73
CA LYS A 136 9.93 -27.70 -10.57
C LYS A 136 8.70 -26.78 -10.71
N SER A 137 8.79 -25.58 -10.14
CA SER A 137 7.71 -24.58 -10.22
C SER A 137 7.55 -24.03 -11.64
N ILE A 138 8.65 -23.72 -12.32
CA ILE A 138 8.65 -23.26 -13.72
C ILE A 138 8.04 -24.34 -14.61
N THR A 139 8.46 -25.61 -14.51
CA THR A 139 7.90 -26.72 -15.29
C THR A 139 6.39 -26.87 -15.06
N LYS A 140 5.93 -26.75 -13.80
CA LYS A 140 4.49 -26.78 -13.50
C LYS A 140 3.75 -25.59 -14.12
N CYS A 141 4.33 -24.38 -14.06
CA CYS A 141 3.78 -23.19 -14.70
C CYS A 141 3.68 -23.39 -16.21
N PHE A 142 4.70 -23.95 -16.86
CA PHE A 142 4.68 -24.30 -18.29
C PHE A 142 3.49 -25.20 -18.64
N THR A 143 3.25 -26.26 -17.87
CA THR A 143 2.10 -27.15 -18.11
C THR A 143 0.78 -26.41 -17.96
N LEU A 144 0.62 -25.61 -16.90
CA LEU A 144 -0.63 -24.87 -16.65
C LEU A 144 -0.88 -23.81 -17.71
N LEU A 145 0.13 -23.03 -18.09
CA LEU A 145 0.05 -22.02 -19.15
C LEU A 145 -0.17 -22.66 -20.52
N SER A 146 0.36 -23.86 -20.78
CA SER A 146 0.10 -24.57 -22.04
C SER A 146 -1.33 -25.12 -22.11
N LYS A 147 -1.91 -25.52 -20.97
CA LYS A 147 -3.31 -25.97 -20.92
C LYS A 147 -4.30 -24.82 -21.03
N PHE A 148 -3.98 -23.69 -20.41
CA PHE A 148 -4.86 -22.51 -20.37
C PHE A 148 -4.69 -21.60 -21.60
N GLU A 149 -3.53 -21.64 -22.25
CA GLU A 149 -3.19 -20.83 -23.43
C GLU A 149 -3.53 -19.33 -23.26
N PRO A 150 -3.01 -18.65 -22.22
CA PRO A 150 -3.34 -17.25 -22.00
C PRO A 150 -2.74 -16.36 -23.08
N HIS A 151 -3.47 -15.31 -23.43
CA HIS A 151 -2.96 -14.24 -24.30
C HIS A 151 -2.01 -13.31 -23.54
N LEU A 152 -2.22 -13.18 -22.23
CA LEU A 152 -1.50 -12.26 -21.35
C LEU A 152 -1.27 -12.89 -19.98
N VAL A 153 -0.09 -12.66 -19.41
CA VAL A 153 0.22 -12.94 -18.01
C VAL A 153 0.50 -11.63 -17.26
N VAL A 154 -0.20 -11.42 -16.14
CA VAL A 154 -0.04 -10.25 -15.28
C VAL A 154 0.65 -10.65 -13.98
N GLY A 155 1.86 -10.13 -13.76
CA GLY A 155 2.61 -10.32 -12.52
C GLY A 155 2.44 -9.13 -11.58
N THR A 156 1.84 -9.33 -10.41
CA THR A 156 1.65 -8.25 -9.42
C THR A 156 2.66 -8.29 -8.28
N GLY A 157 3.65 -9.18 -8.35
CA GLY A 157 4.71 -9.33 -7.35
C GLY A 157 4.52 -10.55 -6.43
N GLY A 158 5.34 -10.61 -5.39
CA GLY A 158 5.46 -11.78 -4.53
C GLY A 158 6.26 -12.94 -5.14
N TYR A 159 6.59 -13.93 -4.32
CA TYR A 159 7.46 -15.05 -4.71
C TYR A 159 6.90 -15.92 -5.86
N VAL A 160 5.59 -15.89 -6.06
CA VAL A 160 4.88 -16.63 -7.12
C VAL A 160 5.06 -15.97 -8.49
N SER A 161 5.17 -14.64 -8.52
CA SER A 161 5.25 -13.88 -9.78
C SER A 161 6.44 -14.31 -10.63
N PHE A 162 7.59 -14.59 -10.00
CA PHE A 162 8.82 -14.96 -10.70
C PHE A 162 8.71 -16.23 -11.58
N PRO A 163 8.44 -17.44 -11.03
CA PRO A 163 8.37 -18.65 -11.85
C PRO A 163 7.26 -18.60 -12.91
N VAL A 164 6.12 -17.96 -12.61
CA VAL A 164 5.00 -17.84 -13.56
C VAL A 164 5.36 -16.94 -14.74
N CYS A 165 5.84 -15.72 -14.46
CA CYS A 165 6.21 -14.78 -15.51
C CYS A 165 7.40 -15.29 -16.31
N LEU A 166 8.38 -15.94 -15.68
CA LEU A 166 9.50 -16.55 -16.40
C LEU A 166 9.04 -17.67 -17.35
N ALA A 167 8.15 -18.55 -16.91
CA ALA A 167 7.57 -19.58 -17.79
C ALA A 167 6.78 -18.96 -18.96
N ALA A 168 6.05 -17.87 -18.72
CA ALA A 168 5.33 -17.13 -19.76
C ALA A 168 6.27 -16.51 -20.80
N LEU A 169 7.34 -15.85 -20.34
CA LEU A 169 8.37 -15.26 -21.21
C LEU A 169 9.05 -16.33 -22.08
N LEU A 170 9.40 -17.48 -21.49
CA LEU A 170 10.02 -18.58 -22.23
C LEU A 170 9.07 -19.22 -23.26
N LYS A 171 7.75 -19.13 -23.06
CA LYS A 171 6.74 -19.53 -24.05
C LYS A 171 6.43 -18.45 -25.10
N GLY A 172 7.02 -17.25 -25.00
CA GLY A 172 6.68 -16.12 -25.86
C GLY A 172 5.31 -15.51 -25.59
N ILE A 173 4.72 -15.76 -24.41
CA ILE A 173 3.44 -15.16 -24.00
C ILE A 173 3.71 -13.73 -23.52
N LYS A 174 2.79 -12.81 -23.81
CA LYS A 174 2.88 -11.42 -23.36
C LYS A 174 2.86 -11.33 -21.84
N VAL A 175 3.76 -10.53 -21.28
CA VAL A 175 3.89 -10.36 -19.83
C VAL A 175 3.83 -8.88 -19.47
N VAL A 176 2.98 -8.56 -18.51
CA VAL A 176 2.87 -7.23 -17.94
C VAL A 176 3.04 -7.29 -16.44
N ILE A 177 3.72 -6.30 -15.87
CA ILE A 177 3.98 -6.20 -14.44
C ILE A 177 3.18 -5.05 -13.85
N GLN A 178 2.63 -5.25 -12.66
CA GLN A 178 2.09 -4.19 -11.80
C GLN A 178 2.97 -4.08 -10.56
N GLU A 179 3.63 -2.93 -10.36
CA GLU A 179 4.39 -2.62 -9.15
C GLU A 179 3.62 -1.61 -8.29
N GLN A 180 3.29 -2.04 -7.07
CA GLN A 180 2.50 -1.22 -6.15
C GLN A 180 3.34 -0.27 -5.31
N ASN A 181 4.60 -0.62 -5.06
CA ASN A 181 5.43 0.06 -4.09
C ASN A 181 6.22 1.23 -4.73
N SER A 182 6.70 2.14 -3.87
CA SER A 182 7.64 3.19 -4.28
C SER A 182 9.01 2.63 -4.66
N VAL A 183 9.38 1.47 -4.10
CA VAL A 183 10.61 0.74 -4.41
C VAL A 183 10.23 -0.65 -4.95
N PRO A 184 10.65 -1.00 -6.17
CA PRO A 184 10.22 -2.25 -6.78
C PRO A 184 10.82 -3.46 -6.08
N GLY A 185 10.02 -4.52 -5.98
CA GLY A 185 10.49 -5.81 -5.49
C GLY A 185 11.55 -6.41 -6.42
N ILE A 186 12.44 -7.26 -5.89
CA ILE A 186 13.53 -7.88 -6.68
C ILE A 186 12.98 -8.65 -7.89
N ALA A 187 11.89 -9.41 -7.69
CA ALA A 187 11.26 -10.16 -8.78
C ALA A 187 10.74 -9.24 -9.89
N ASN A 188 9.99 -8.19 -9.53
CA ASN A 188 9.45 -7.24 -10.49
C ASN A 188 10.57 -6.48 -11.21
N ARG A 189 11.61 -6.05 -10.48
CA ARG A 189 12.78 -5.39 -11.06
C ARG A 189 13.49 -6.27 -12.09
N PHE A 190 13.67 -7.56 -11.81
CA PHE A 190 14.28 -8.49 -12.77
C PHE A 190 13.36 -8.75 -13.98
N LEU A 191 12.11 -9.13 -13.73
CA LEU A 191 11.14 -9.46 -14.79
C LEU A 191 10.86 -8.27 -15.72
N SER A 192 10.96 -7.03 -15.21
CA SER A 192 10.74 -5.80 -15.98
C SER A 192 11.64 -5.65 -17.21
N LEU A 193 12.83 -6.28 -17.19
CA LEU A 193 13.75 -6.27 -18.34
C LEU A 193 13.10 -6.91 -19.57
N PHE A 194 12.27 -7.93 -19.34
CA PHE A 194 11.69 -8.78 -20.36
C PHE A 194 10.19 -8.55 -20.55
N ALA A 195 9.49 -8.00 -19.56
CA ALA A 195 8.07 -7.67 -19.67
C ALA A 195 7.79 -6.70 -20.82
N ASP A 196 6.61 -6.80 -21.42
CA ASP A 196 6.15 -5.91 -22.48
C ASP A 196 5.88 -4.50 -21.92
N LEU A 197 5.20 -4.41 -20.77
CA LEU A 197 4.92 -3.17 -20.05
C LEU A 197 5.03 -3.34 -18.54
N VAL A 198 5.30 -2.23 -17.85
CA VAL A 198 5.38 -2.16 -16.39
C VAL A 198 4.48 -1.04 -15.90
N PHE A 199 3.35 -1.38 -15.31
CA PHE A 199 2.50 -0.41 -14.63
C PHE A 199 3.03 -0.12 -13.24
N VAL A 200 3.15 1.17 -12.90
CA VAL A 200 3.68 1.62 -11.62
C VAL A 200 2.71 2.57 -10.92
N ALA A 201 2.72 2.52 -9.59
CA ALA A 201 1.88 3.38 -8.77
C ALA A 201 2.38 4.82 -8.67
N PHE A 202 3.70 5.01 -8.63
CA PHE A 202 4.33 6.32 -8.37
C PHE A 202 5.32 6.71 -9.47
N ASN A 203 5.41 8.00 -9.75
CA ASN A 203 6.42 8.54 -10.68
C ASN A 203 7.86 8.24 -10.23
N SER A 204 8.12 8.30 -8.92
CA SER A 204 9.46 8.00 -8.36
C SER A 204 9.88 6.56 -8.63
N THR A 205 8.94 5.60 -8.65
CA THR A 205 9.22 4.18 -8.92
C THR A 205 9.82 3.98 -10.32
N VAL A 206 9.47 4.80 -11.31
CA VAL A 206 9.99 4.70 -12.69
C VAL A 206 11.52 4.73 -12.72
N GLN A 207 12.14 5.54 -11.87
CA GLN A 207 13.61 5.68 -11.84
C GLN A 207 14.31 4.41 -11.36
N SER A 208 13.62 3.55 -10.63
CA SER A 208 14.15 2.29 -10.08
C SER A 208 14.15 1.14 -11.09
N PHE A 209 13.47 1.30 -12.23
CA PHE A 209 13.42 0.30 -13.29
C PHE A 209 14.48 0.54 -14.37
N PRO A 210 15.09 -0.54 -14.90
CA PRO A 210 16.15 -0.43 -15.90
C PRO A 210 15.65 0.08 -17.27
N ARG A 211 14.41 -0.25 -17.65
CA ARG A 211 13.78 0.17 -18.92
C ARG A 211 12.61 1.11 -18.64
N LYS A 212 12.93 2.41 -18.49
CA LYS A 212 11.99 3.45 -18.04
C LYS A 212 10.88 3.70 -19.07
N GLU A 213 11.18 3.56 -20.35
CA GLU A 213 10.27 3.73 -21.48
C GLU A 213 9.12 2.70 -21.50
N LYS A 214 9.28 1.56 -20.81
CA LYS A 214 8.22 0.56 -20.63
C LYS A 214 7.31 0.84 -19.44
N CYS A 215 7.66 1.83 -18.61
CA CYS A 215 6.91 2.15 -17.41
C CYS A 215 5.73 3.06 -17.72
N VAL A 216 4.54 2.70 -17.24
CA VAL A 216 3.32 3.51 -17.34
C VAL A 216 2.82 3.81 -15.95
N VAL A 217 2.70 5.09 -15.60
CA VAL A 217 2.24 5.51 -14.28
C VAL A 217 0.71 5.56 -14.28
N CYS A 218 0.08 4.60 -13.59
CA CYS A 218 -1.39 4.47 -13.52
C CYS A 218 -1.94 4.54 -12.09
N GLY A 219 -1.08 4.61 -11.08
CA GLY A 219 -1.51 4.41 -9.69
C GLY A 219 -1.71 2.92 -9.36
N ASN A 220 -2.31 2.66 -8.21
CA ASN A 220 -2.63 1.31 -7.77
C ASN A 220 -4.10 0.94 -8.08
N PRO A 221 -4.35 -0.24 -8.68
CA PRO A 221 -5.69 -0.78 -8.82
C PRO A 221 -6.30 -1.04 -7.45
N VAL A 222 -7.35 -0.29 -7.11
CA VAL A 222 -8.12 -0.48 -5.87
C VAL A 222 -9.34 -1.35 -6.14
N ARG A 223 -9.85 -2.01 -5.09
CA ARG A 223 -10.99 -2.92 -5.16
C ARG A 223 -12.20 -2.24 -5.80
N LEU A 224 -12.92 -2.95 -6.66
CA LEU A 224 -14.14 -2.44 -7.28
C LEU A 224 -15.20 -2.03 -6.25
N SER A 225 -15.30 -2.76 -5.13
CA SER A 225 -16.24 -2.45 -4.05
C SER A 225 -16.03 -1.10 -3.39
N LEU A 226 -14.86 -0.46 -3.56
CA LEU A 226 -14.58 0.89 -3.08
C LEU A 226 -15.13 1.98 -4.01
N LYS A 227 -15.49 1.66 -5.26
CA LYS A 227 -16.17 2.60 -6.17
C LYS A 227 -17.62 2.87 -5.72
N ASN A 228 -18.24 1.90 -5.05
CA ASN A 228 -19.63 2.01 -4.62
C ASN A 228 -19.69 2.76 -3.28
N SER A 229 -20.30 3.94 -3.28
CA SER A 229 -20.53 4.71 -2.06
C SER A 229 -21.54 3.99 -1.17
N VAL A 230 -21.12 3.59 0.04
CA VAL A 230 -22.02 3.13 1.09
C VAL A 230 -22.19 4.23 2.12
N SER A 231 -23.41 4.42 2.64
CA SER A 231 -23.65 5.44 3.65
C SER A 231 -22.94 5.09 4.96
N LYS A 232 -22.40 6.12 5.61
CA LYS A 232 -21.70 6.01 6.89
C LYS A 232 -22.58 5.35 7.97
N ALA A 233 -23.89 5.65 7.97
CA ALA A 233 -24.84 5.05 8.92
C ALA A 233 -24.96 3.52 8.73
N VAL A 234 -25.19 3.05 7.49
CA VAL A 234 -25.29 1.62 7.17
C VAL A 234 -23.99 0.90 7.49
N SER A 235 -22.85 1.51 7.16
CA SER A 235 -21.54 0.93 7.48
C SER A 235 -21.25 0.86 8.98
N ARG A 236 -21.69 1.83 9.78
CA ARG A 236 -21.55 1.79 11.24
C ARG A 236 -22.43 0.72 11.86
N LEU A 237 -23.68 0.59 11.42
CA LEU A 237 -24.59 -0.47 11.87
C LEU A 237 -24.06 -1.87 11.54
N HIS A 238 -23.41 -2.05 10.39
CA HIS A 238 -22.78 -3.32 10.03
C HIS A 238 -21.73 -3.79 11.06
N PHE A 239 -20.94 -2.87 11.63
CA PHE A 239 -19.92 -3.24 12.63
C PHE A 239 -20.41 -3.14 14.08
N PHE A 240 -21.40 -2.29 14.33
CA PHE A 240 -21.95 -2.03 15.66
C PHE A 240 -23.49 -2.08 15.63
N PRO A 241 -24.12 -3.28 15.50
CA PRO A 241 -25.55 -3.40 15.24
C PRO A 241 -26.45 -2.81 16.34
N TRP A 242 -26.00 -2.79 17.60
CA TRP A 242 -26.79 -2.24 18.70
C TRP A 242 -26.91 -0.70 18.65
N LEU A 243 -26.17 -0.02 17.75
CA LEU A 243 -26.34 1.42 17.52
C LEU A 243 -27.77 1.78 17.08
N GLU A 244 -28.51 0.85 16.47
CA GLU A 244 -29.92 1.01 16.14
C GLU A 244 -30.76 1.39 17.38
N LYS A 245 -30.37 0.91 18.56
CA LYS A 245 -31.04 1.21 19.84
C LYS A 245 -30.62 2.55 20.46
N MET A 246 -29.65 3.24 19.87
CA MET A 246 -29.13 4.54 20.32
C MET A 246 -29.69 5.72 19.50
N GLU A 247 -30.71 5.50 18.66
CA GLU A 247 -31.46 6.57 17.98
C GLU A 247 -32.03 7.55 19.02
N GLY A 248 -31.36 8.70 19.20
CA GLY A 248 -31.70 9.69 20.21
C GLY A 248 -30.49 10.43 20.82
N SER A 249 -29.27 9.91 20.65
CA SER A 249 -28.03 10.62 21.04
C SER A 249 -27.77 11.82 20.13
N SER A 250 -27.64 13.02 20.71
CA SER A 250 -27.34 14.28 20.02
C SER A 250 -25.89 14.39 19.54
N GLU A 251 -25.01 13.45 19.92
CA GLU A 251 -23.60 13.52 19.56
C GLU A 251 -23.26 12.71 18.30
N GLU A 252 -22.52 13.34 17.39
CA GLU A 252 -22.07 12.71 16.16
C GLU A 252 -21.04 11.61 16.48
N ILE A 253 -21.44 10.35 16.31
CA ILE A 253 -20.57 9.17 16.45
C ILE A 253 -19.29 9.36 15.62
N LYS A 254 -18.13 9.02 16.19
CA LYS A 254 -16.83 9.00 15.50
C LYS A 254 -16.24 7.60 15.53
N VAL A 255 -15.77 7.12 14.38
CA VAL A 255 -15.18 5.79 14.23
C VAL A 255 -13.72 5.89 13.81
N ILE A 256 -12.84 5.27 14.59
CA ILE A 256 -11.43 5.10 14.28
C ILE A 256 -11.24 3.70 13.70
N LEU A 257 -10.77 3.62 12.45
CA LEU A 257 -10.39 2.38 11.79
C LEU A 257 -8.90 2.14 11.93
N VAL A 258 -8.49 1.06 12.56
CA VAL A 258 -7.08 0.71 12.78
C VAL A 258 -6.73 -0.51 11.95
N LEU A 259 -5.74 -0.36 11.07
CA LEU A 259 -5.33 -1.39 10.10
C LEU A 259 -3.89 -1.85 10.36
N GLY A 260 -3.75 -3.07 10.85
CA GLY A 260 -2.45 -3.78 10.94
C GLY A 260 -1.96 -4.31 9.59
N GLY A 261 -2.85 -4.45 8.61
CA GLY A 261 -2.60 -5.18 7.38
C GLY A 261 -2.79 -6.69 7.57
N SER A 262 -2.70 -7.45 6.48
CA SER A 262 -3.17 -8.83 6.46
C SER A 262 -2.44 -9.79 7.40
N LEU A 263 -1.12 -9.62 7.58
CA LEU A 263 -0.32 -10.38 8.56
C LEU A 263 -0.35 -9.73 9.95
N GLY A 264 -0.59 -8.42 10.00
CA GLY A 264 -0.60 -7.61 11.20
C GLY A 264 0.52 -6.60 11.26
N ALA A 265 0.41 -5.67 12.21
CA ALA A 265 1.44 -4.69 12.51
C ALA A 265 1.57 -4.61 14.02
N ASN A 266 2.44 -5.46 14.60
CA ASN A 266 2.57 -5.58 16.05
C ASN A 266 2.77 -4.21 16.71
N ALA A 267 3.59 -3.36 16.11
CA ALA A 267 3.85 -2.04 16.67
C ALA A 267 2.67 -1.05 16.53
N VAL A 268 1.72 -1.23 15.62
CA VAL A 268 0.44 -0.48 15.66
C VAL A 268 -0.46 -1.09 16.74
N ASN A 269 -0.49 -2.41 16.83
CA ASN A 269 -1.31 -3.14 17.78
C ASN A 269 -0.94 -2.78 19.24
N ILE A 270 0.35 -2.83 19.59
CA ILE A 270 0.86 -2.46 20.92
C ILE A 270 0.55 -1.00 21.25
N ALA A 271 0.75 -0.09 20.28
CA ALA A 271 0.46 1.33 20.50
C ALA A 271 -1.03 1.54 20.83
N LEU A 272 -1.92 0.88 20.09
CA LEU A 272 -3.36 0.96 20.35
C LEU A 272 -3.75 0.26 21.66
N LEU A 273 -3.17 -0.89 21.96
CA LEU A 273 -3.41 -1.63 23.21
C LEU A 273 -3.17 -0.76 24.45
N ASN A 274 -2.18 0.14 24.39
CA ASN A 274 -1.82 1.02 25.50
C ASN A 274 -2.76 2.23 25.67
N VAL A 275 -3.58 2.57 24.67
CA VAL A 275 -4.38 3.81 24.68
C VAL A 275 -5.89 3.59 24.49
N TYR A 276 -6.32 2.46 23.92
CA TYR A 276 -7.73 2.28 23.51
C TYR A 276 -8.71 2.41 24.68
N SER A 277 -8.36 1.89 25.86
CA SER A 277 -9.25 1.90 27.02
C SER A 277 -9.48 3.32 27.53
N GLN A 278 -8.40 4.11 27.65
CA GLN A 278 -8.47 5.52 28.03
C GLN A 278 -9.24 6.34 26.97
N LEU A 279 -8.95 6.14 25.68
CA LEU A 279 -9.65 6.82 24.59
C LEU A 279 -11.16 6.59 24.65
N LEU A 280 -11.59 5.34 24.88
CA LEU A 280 -13.00 5.01 24.97
C LEU A 280 -13.65 5.55 26.26
N LEU A 281 -12.92 5.66 27.36
CA LEU A 281 -13.41 6.27 28.60
C LEU A 281 -13.59 7.78 28.49
N GLU A 282 -12.65 8.47 27.83
CA GLU A 282 -12.67 9.94 27.70
C GLU A 282 -13.64 10.44 26.63
N HIS A 283 -13.95 9.62 25.63
CA HIS A 283 -14.82 9.99 24.51
C HIS A 283 -15.97 9.00 24.34
N GLU A 284 -17.14 9.33 24.89
CA GLU A 284 -18.31 8.45 24.91
C GLU A 284 -18.89 8.13 23.51
N ASN A 285 -18.69 9.03 22.53
CA ASN A 285 -19.14 8.89 21.15
C ASN A 285 -18.11 8.26 20.21
N TRP A 286 -16.95 7.83 20.72
CA TRP A 286 -15.90 7.19 19.91
C TRP A 286 -16.06 5.66 19.87
N PHE A 287 -15.79 5.11 18.69
CA PHE A 287 -15.82 3.69 18.38
C PHE A 287 -14.53 3.30 17.66
N ILE A 288 -14.07 2.08 17.87
CA ILE A 288 -12.83 1.57 17.28
C ILE A 288 -13.13 0.28 16.52
N ILE A 289 -12.76 0.25 15.24
CA ILE A 289 -12.68 -0.98 14.44
C ILE A 289 -11.20 -1.30 14.28
N TRP A 290 -10.74 -2.41 14.84
CA TRP A 290 -9.33 -2.76 14.92
C TRP A 290 -9.04 -4.09 14.24
N GLN A 291 -8.40 -4.01 13.08
CA GLN A 291 -7.87 -5.15 12.34
C GLN A 291 -6.43 -5.43 12.78
N THR A 292 -6.20 -6.49 13.58
CA THR A 292 -4.88 -6.77 14.19
C THR A 292 -3.92 -7.48 13.24
N GLY A 293 -4.45 -8.28 12.32
CA GLY A 293 -3.71 -9.26 11.52
C GLY A 293 -3.82 -10.66 12.08
N VAL A 294 -3.78 -11.65 11.18
CA VAL A 294 -3.99 -13.08 11.53
C VAL A 294 -2.93 -13.61 12.49
N GLU A 295 -1.69 -13.13 12.42
CA GLU A 295 -0.59 -13.61 13.26
C GLU A 295 -0.65 -13.04 14.68
N SER A 296 -1.14 -11.81 14.84
CA SER A 296 -1.21 -11.13 16.14
C SER A 296 -2.58 -11.22 16.82
N PHE A 297 -3.59 -11.80 16.17
CA PHE A 297 -4.97 -11.76 16.68
C PHE A 297 -5.13 -12.46 18.03
N ASN A 298 -4.69 -13.71 18.15
CA ASN A 298 -4.88 -14.49 19.38
C ASN A 298 -4.22 -13.82 20.60
N GLU A 299 -3.02 -13.24 20.40
CA GLU A 299 -2.33 -12.50 21.46
C GLU A 299 -3.13 -11.25 21.84
N MET A 300 -3.54 -10.44 20.86
CA MET A 300 -4.31 -9.21 21.12
C MET A 300 -5.67 -9.51 21.76
N GLU A 301 -6.35 -10.56 21.33
CA GLU A 301 -7.63 -11.01 21.91
C GLU A 301 -7.49 -11.37 23.39
N SER A 302 -6.36 -11.95 23.80
CA SER A 302 -6.11 -12.28 25.21
C SER A 302 -5.83 -11.04 26.09
N LEU A 303 -5.33 -9.95 25.51
CA LEU A 303 -4.92 -8.73 26.21
C LEU A 303 -6.01 -7.63 26.21
N VAL A 304 -6.83 -7.59 25.16
CA VAL A 304 -7.87 -6.58 24.97
C VAL A 304 -9.12 -6.99 25.74
N ARG A 305 -9.62 -6.08 26.58
CA ARG A 305 -10.90 -6.28 27.28
C ARG A 305 -12.04 -6.01 26.31
N SER A 306 -13.04 -6.89 26.30
CA SER A 306 -14.27 -6.68 25.54
C SER A 306 -14.92 -5.36 25.96
N HIS A 307 -15.31 -4.57 24.98
CA HIS A 307 -15.97 -3.29 25.17
C HIS A 307 -16.98 -3.09 24.03
N PRO A 308 -18.21 -2.61 24.30
CA PRO A 308 -19.22 -2.46 23.26
C PRO A 308 -18.68 -1.62 22.11
N ARG A 309 -18.06 -0.47 22.37
CA ARG A 309 -17.56 0.42 21.31
C ARG A 309 -16.24 -0.02 20.63
N LEU A 310 -15.81 -1.26 20.83
CA LEU A 310 -14.58 -1.82 20.26
C LEU A 310 -14.87 -3.11 19.49
N LEU A 311 -14.54 -3.13 18.20
CA LEU A 311 -14.51 -4.34 17.38
C LEU A 311 -13.07 -4.74 17.12
N LEU A 312 -12.67 -5.91 17.62
CA LEU A 312 -11.37 -6.53 17.33
C LEU A 312 -11.55 -7.63 16.29
N ALA A 313 -10.75 -7.63 15.23
CA ALA A 313 -10.84 -8.62 14.16
C ALA A 313 -9.45 -9.03 13.62
N PRO A 314 -9.23 -10.31 13.26
CA PRO A 314 -7.98 -10.73 12.63
C PRO A 314 -7.85 -10.14 11.23
N PHE A 315 -8.96 -10.08 10.49
CA PHE A 315 -9.03 -9.62 9.11
C PHE A 315 -10.42 -9.02 8.82
N LEU A 316 -10.48 -7.97 7.99
CA LEU A 316 -11.73 -7.34 7.57
C LEU A 316 -12.02 -7.68 6.10
N HIS A 317 -13.09 -8.44 5.86
CA HIS A 317 -13.52 -8.78 4.50
C HIS A 317 -14.23 -7.60 3.80
N SER A 318 -15.10 -6.89 4.54
CA SER A 318 -15.87 -5.75 4.05
C SER A 318 -15.10 -4.43 4.19
N MET A 319 -13.95 -4.31 3.51
CA MET A 319 -13.10 -3.10 3.60
C MET A 319 -13.80 -1.82 3.13
N ASN A 320 -14.69 -1.90 2.15
CA ASN A 320 -15.52 -0.78 1.72
C ASN A 320 -16.41 -0.24 2.84
N MET A 321 -17.04 -1.14 3.60
CA MET A 321 -17.81 -0.78 4.78
C MET A 321 -16.90 -0.18 5.86
N ALA A 322 -15.72 -0.76 6.08
CA ALA A 322 -14.79 -0.27 7.10
C ALA A 322 -14.36 1.18 6.83
N TYR A 323 -13.93 1.48 5.60
CA TYR A 323 -13.60 2.85 5.22
C TYR A 323 -14.82 3.78 5.29
N ALA A 324 -15.99 3.36 4.80
CA ALA A 324 -17.20 4.18 4.83
C ALA A 324 -17.63 4.53 6.27
N ALA A 325 -17.53 3.59 7.21
CA ALA A 325 -17.81 3.80 8.63
C ALA A 325 -16.82 4.78 9.29
N ALA A 326 -15.55 4.75 8.87
CA ALA A 326 -14.45 5.46 9.50
C ALA A 326 -14.51 6.99 9.30
N ASP A 327 -14.17 7.71 10.38
CA ASP A 327 -13.85 9.13 10.40
C ASP A 327 -12.35 9.37 10.42
N LEU A 328 -11.56 8.41 10.91
CA LEU A 328 -10.10 8.45 10.94
C LEU A 328 -9.54 7.05 10.67
N VAL A 329 -8.49 6.96 9.86
CA VAL A 329 -7.76 5.70 9.63
C VAL A 329 -6.39 5.75 10.27
N VAL A 330 -6.06 4.77 11.11
CA VAL A 330 -4.73 4.58 11.70
C VAL A 330 -4.12 3.33 11.08
N SER A 331 -3.02 3.47 10.35
CA SER A 331 -2.41 2.32 9.67
C SER A 331 -0.92 2.47 9.48
N ARG A 332 -0.27 1.42 8.98
CA ARG A 332 1.03 1.56 8.31
C ARG A 332 0.85 2.23 6.94
N ALA A 333 1.93 2.83 6.42
CA ALA A 333 1.99 3.38 5.07
C ALA A 333 2.22 2.29 4.00
N GLY A 334 1.41 1.22 4.02
CA GLY A 334 1.46 0.18 2.99
C GLY A 334 0.90 0.69 1.67
N ALA A 335 1.53 0.36 0.55
CA ALA A 335 1.18 0.90 -0.77
C ALA A 335 -0.32 0.85 -1.09
N MET A 336 -0.94 -0.33 -0.90
CA MET A 336 -2.37 -0.51 -1.14
C MET A 336 -3.23 0.22 -0.13
N THR A 337 -2.87 0.22 1.15
CA THR A 337 -3.61 0.98 2.17
C THR A 337 -3.60 2.48 1.87
N CYS A 338 -2.44 3.05 1.51
CA CYS A 338 -2.35 4.45 1.09
C CYS A 338 -3.25 4.74 -0.12
N SER A 339 -3.26 3.83 -1.10
CA SER A 339 -4.05 4.01 -2.32
C SER A 339 -5.56 3.90 -2.06
N GLU A 340 -5.99 2.99 -1.19
CA GLU A 340 -7.38 2.86 -0.76
C GLU A 340 -7.83 4.07 0.09
N ILE A 341 -6.97 4.57 0.98
CA ILE A 341 -7.24 5.79 1.78
C ILE A 341 -7.42 7.01 0.85
N LEU A 342 -6.53 7.17 -0.14
CA LEU A 342 -6.64 8.22 -1.14
C LEU A 342 -7.94 8.09 -1.96
N ALA A 343 -8.26 6.86 -2.41
CA ALA A 343 -9.48 6.61 -3.18
C ALA A 343 -10.77 6.86 -2.39
N THR A 344 -10.73 6.69 -1.06
CA THR A 344 -11.88 6.88 -0.17
C THR A 344 -11.92 8.26 0.49
N GLY A 345 -10.90 9.10 0.25
CA GLY A 345 -10.80 10.46 0.80
C GLY A 345 -10.74 10.51 2.33
N LYS A 346 -10.22 9.47 2.99
CA LYS A 346 -10.25 9.38 4.45
C LYS A 346 -9.05 10.07 5.08
N PRO A 347 -9.24 10.89 6.15
CA PRO A 347 -8.10 11.38 6.90
C PRO A 347 -7.42 10.20 7.60
N SER A 348 -6.09 10.25 7.65
CA SER A 348 -5.32 9.11 8.15
C SER A 348 -4.08 9.50 8.93
N ILE A 349 -3.84 8.79 10.03
CA ILE A 349 -2.55 8.72 10.71
C ILE A 349 -1.82 7.51 10.13
N LEU A 350 -1.01 7.79 9.12
CA LEU A 350 -0.07 6.81 8.60
C LEU A 350 1.15 6.84 9.51
N LYS A 351 1.38 5.73 10.20
CA LYS A 351 2.55 5.58 11.07
C LYS A 351 3.82 5.90 10.28
N LYS A 352 4.38 7.08 10.54
CA LYS A 352 5.82 7.31 10.49
C LYS A 352 6.41 6.67 11.74
N MET A 353 7.47 5.90 11.56
CA MET A 353 8.22 5.21 12.60
C MET A 353 8.39 6.03 13.89
N HIS A 354 8.62 7.34 13.73
CA HIS A 354 8.77 8.31 14.81
C HIS A 354 7.64 8.29 15.86
N PHE A 355 6.35 8.19 15.49
CA PHE A 355 5.24 8.19 16.45
C PHE A 355 5.28 7.00 17.42
N LEU A 356 5.64 5.81 16.91
CA LEU A 356 5.84 4.63 17.73
C LEU A 356 7.00 4.82 18.70
N LEU A 357 8.13 5.29 18.18
CA LEU A 357 9.34 5.48 18.98
C LEU A 357 9.09 6.52 20.08
N SER A 358 8.29 7.55 19.80
CA SER A 358 7.86 8.54 20.80
C SER A 358 6.95 7.91 21.86
N THR A 359 6.00 7.05 21.45
CA THR A 359 5.11 6.32 22.39
C THR A 359 5.90 5.40 23.31
N LEU A 360 6.91 4.71 22.78
CA LEU A 360 7.82 3.85 23.53
C LEU A 360 8.86 4.62 24.35
N LYS A 361 8.85 5.96 24.29
CA LYS A 361 9.83 6.85 24.95
C LYS A 361 11.29 6.56 24.59
N ILE A 362 11.52 6.03 23.39
CA ILE A 362 12.86 5.73 22.85
C ILE A 362 13.25 6.63 21.69
N ALA A 363 12.35 7.46 21.13
CA ALA A 363 12.66 8.34 20.00
C ALA A 363 13.83 9.30 20.24
N TYR A 364 14.16 9.63 21.48
CA TYR A 364 15.25 10.56 21.81
C TYR A 364 16.62 10.09 21.29
N VAL A 365 16.83 8.78 21.06
CA VAL A 365 18.08 8.26 20.48
C VAL A 365 18.29 8.66 19.02
N LEU A 366 17.24 9.12 18.32
CA LEU A 366 17.35 9.66 16.97
C LEU A 366 18.06 11.03 16.97
N ASP A 367 17.82 11.84 18.00
CA ASP A 367 18.29 13.23 18.07
C ASP A 367 19.51 13.40 19.00
N THR A 368 19.84 12.40 19.82
CA THR A 368 20.91 12.47 20.81
C THR A 368 22.13 11.63 20.41
N LEU A 369 23.31 12.08 20.83
CA LEU A 369 24.54 11.28 20.67
C LEU A 369 24.67 10.27 21.80
N ARG A 370 25.29 9.12 21.50
CA ARG A 370 25.65 8.12 22.51
C ARG A 370 26.57 8.74 23.58
N PRO A 371 26.27 8.61 24.89
CA PRO A 371 27.11 9.16 25.96
C PRO A 371 28.56 8.63 25.94
N GLU A 372 29.55 9.51 26.14
CA GLU A 372 31.00 9.22 26.11
C GLU A 372 31.50 8.34 27.27
N GLU A 373 32.65 7.68 27.06
CA GLU A 373 33.24 6.75 28.02
C GLU A 373 34.15 7.54 28.94
N ASN A 374 33.66 7.87 30.12
CA ASN A 374 34.48 8.52 31.14
C ASN A 374 34.96 7.46 32.12
N GLU A 375 36.25 7.12 32.05
CA GLU A 375 36.92 6.22 33.00
C GLU A 375 36.78 6.69 34.47
N ASN A 376 36.50 7.99 34.68
CA ASN A 376 36.45 8.63 35.99
C ASN A 376 35.04 8.91 36.55
N LYS A 377 33.94 8.33 36.02
CA LYS A 377 32.57 8.57 36.53
C LYS A 377 31.82 7.32 36.99
N PHE A 378 31.21 7.47 38.17
CA PHE A 378 30.32 6.58 38.93
C PHE A 378 29.27 5.83 38.11
N VAL A 379 28.81 4.69 38.66
CA VAL A 379 27.71 3.79 38.24
C VAL A 379 26.54 4.46 37.46
N ALA A 380 26.20 5.71 37.77
CA ALA A 380 25.18 6.49 37.07
C ALA A 380 25.49 6.72 35.58
N ALA A 381 26.72 7.07 35.21
CA ALA A 381 27.12 7.30 33.82
C ALA A 381 27.06 6.01 32.99
N THR A 382 27.48 4.89 33.59
CA THR A 382 27.35 3.56 32.99
C THR A 382 25.88 3.16 32.79
N ARG A 383 25.00 3.48 33.74
CA ARG A 383 23.55 3.21 33.64
C ARG A 383 22.89 4.03 32.54
N GLU A 384 23.21 5.31 32.40
CA GLU A 384 22.67 6.15 31.32
C GLU A 384 23.10 5.66 29.94
N ARG A 385 24.37 5.26 29.79
CA ARG A 385 24.86 4.63 28.57
C ARG A 385 24.13 3.33 28.24
N GLN A 386 24.00 2.41 29.19
CA GLN A 386 23.27 1.15 28.98
C GLN A 386 21.80 1.40 28.60
N LYS A 387 21.17 2.41 29.21
CA LYS A 387 19.81 2.82 28.86
C LYS A 387 19.74 3.34 27.43
N TRP A 388 20.72 4.15 27.00
CA TRP A 388 20.83 4.64 25.63
C TRP A 388 21.06 3.49 24.65
N ASP A 389 22.02 2.59 24.91
CA ASP A 389 22.35 1.44 24.05
C ASP A 389 21.13 0.50 23.87
N ASN A 390 20.38 0.26 24.95
CA ASN A 390 19.14 -0.52 24.88
C ASN A 390 18.06 0.18 24.06
N ALA A 391 17.91 1.51 24.21
CA ALA A 391 16.95 2.29 23.44
C ALA A 391 17.33 2.35 21.95
N ASP A 392 18.62 2.50 21.62
CA ASP A 392 19.16 2.44 20.25
C ASP A 392 18.88 1.08 19.59
N TYR A 393 19.18 -0.02 20.28
CA TYR A 393 18.90 -1.37 19.79
C TYR A 393 17.41 -1.61 19.54
N MET A 394 16.55 -1.24 20.49
CA MET A 394 15.10 -1.38 20.36
C MET A 394 14.55 -0.51 19.24
N CYS A 395 15.02 0.73 19.15
CA CYS A 395 14.65 1.67 18.10
C CYS A 395 15.02 1.08 16.73
N MET A 396 16.27 0.66 16.55
CA MET A 396 16.76 0.03 15.33
C MET A 396 15.97 -1.22 14.93
N GLY A 397 15.69 -2.11 15.88
CA GLY A 397 14.85 -3.28 15.64
C GLY A 397 13.45 -2.89 15.14
N HIS A 398 12.82 -1.89 15.75
CA HIS A 398 11.51 -1.41 15.30
C HIS A 398 11.56 -0.78 13.91
N ILE A 399 12.57 0.05 13.62
CA ILE A 399 12.73 0.69 12.31
C ILE A 399 12.89 -0.37 11.24
N LEU A 400 13.89 -1.24 11.38
CA LEU A 400 14.21 -2.27 10.40
C LEU A 400 13.03 -3.21 10.15
N ASN A 401 12.33 -3.68 11.20
CA ASN A 401 11.18 -4.58 11.05
C ASN A 401 9.97 -3.92 10.37
N SER A 402 9.93 -2.61 10.27
CA SER A 402 8.87 -1.90 9.54
C SER A 402 9.20 -1.67 8.06
N LEU A 403 10.48 -1.77 7.68
CA LEU A 403 10.92 -1.59 6.31
C LEU A 403 10.44 -2.76 5.46
N SER A 404 10.05 -2.48 4.22
CA SER A 404 9.84 -3.54 3.22
C SER A 404 11.12 -4.34 3.02
N ASP A 405 11.03 -5.62 2.64
CA ASP A 405 12.16 -6.53 2.47
C ASP A 405 13.35 -5.94 1.70
N GLY A 406 13.11 -5.15 0.63
CA GLY A 406 14.18 -4.50 -0.15
C GLY A 406 14.91 -3.37 0.59
N LEU A 407 14.21 -2.64 1.46
CA LEU A 407 14.78 -1.58 2.28
C LEU A 407 15.47 -2.14 3.51
N PHE A 408 14.89 -3.15 4.15
CA PHE A 408 15.56 -3.88 5.22
C PHE A 408 16.94 -4.37 4.76
N ASP A 409 17.04 -5.01 3.59
CA ASP A 409 18.32 -5.50 3.08
C ASP A 409 19.35 -4.41 2.77
N THR A 410 18.89 -3.21 2.42
CA THR A 410 19.77 -2.06 2.16
C THR A 410 20.36 -1.51 3.46
N TYR A 411 19.58 -1.54 4.54
CA TYR A 411 19.83 -0.76 5.75
C TYR A 411 20.11 -1.60 7.01
N LYS A 412 20.05 -2.93 6.93
CA LYS A 412 20.28 -3.82 8.10
C LYS A 412 21.71 -3.83 8.65
N ASN A 413 22.68 -3.31 7.89
CA ASN A 413 24.10 -3.30 8.27
C ASN A 413 24.55 -1.94 8.83
N GLU A 414 23.62 -1.01 9.07
CA GLU A 414 23.92 0.27 9.70
C GLU A 414 24.34 0.07 11.17
N VAL A 415 25.33 0.85 11.63
CA VAL A 415 25.98 0.61 12.93
C VAL A 415 25.17 1.22 14.07
N THR A 416 24.52 2.36 13.83
CA THR A 416 23.70 3.05 14.82
C THR A 416 22.34 3.43 14.25
N ILE A 417 21.37 3.65 15.14
CA ILE A 417 20.04 4.06 14.69
C ILE A 417 20.03 5.44 14.04
N LYS A 418 20.95 6.30 14.45
CA LYS A 418 21.11 7.64 13.91
C LYS A 418 21.56 7.60 12.45
N GLU A 419 22.58 6.81 12.13
CA GLU A 419 23.04 6.62 10.75
C GLU A 419 21.94 6.04 9.86
N LEU A 420 21.22 5.04 10.37
CA LEU A 420 20.05 4.47 9.70
C LEU A 420 18.99 5.54 9.42
N TRP A 421 18.62 6.30 10.45
CA TRP A 421 17.59 7.32 10.38
C TRP A 421 17.97 8.46 9.44
N ASP A 422 19.19 8.99 9.54
CA ASP A 422 19.71 10.06 8.69
C ASP A 422 19.75 9.64 7.22
N LYS A 423 20.09 8.38 6.91
CA LYS A 423 20.06 7.86 5.54
C LYS A 423 18.64 7.69 5.01
N LEU A 424 17.70 7.24 5.85
CA LEU A 424 16.29 7.16 5.49
C LEU A 424 15.72 8.57 5.28
N GLU A 425 16.02 9.50 6.17
CA GLU A 425 15.59 10.90 6.06
C GLU A 425 16.21 11.57 4.83
N THR A 426 17.49 11.34 4.55
CA THR A 426 18.12 11.88 3.33
C THR A 426 17.45 11.32 2.07
N ARG A 427 17.21 10.01 2.03
CA ARG A 427 16.60 9.39 0.85
C ARG A 427 15.14 9.77 0.65
N TYR A 428 14.38 9.96 1.73
CA TYR A 428 12.92 10.13 1.66
C TYR A 428 12.42 11.52 2.02
N VAL A 429 13.27 12.40 2.56
CA VAL A 429 12.93 13.78 2.93
C VAL A 429 13.70 14.78 2.09
N THR A 430 15.01 14.66 1.85
CA THR A 430 15.73 15.63 0.99
C THR A 430 15.51 15.42 -0.52
N GLU A 431 15.25 14.20 -1.00
CA GLU A 431 14.77 13.98 -2.38
C GLU A 431 13.33 14.53 -2.59
N ASP A 432 12.50 14.59 -1.54
CA ASP A 432 11.14 15.16 -1.59
C ASP A 432 11.11 16.70 -1.47
N VAL A 433 12.12 17.31 -0.82
CA VAL A 433 12.25 18.78 -0.73
C VAL A 433 12.57 19.40 -2.10
N THR A 434 13.35 18.71 -2.95
CA THR A 434 13.58 19.15 -4.35
C THR A 434 12.36 18.97 -5.25
N SER A 435 11.39 18.15 -4.83
CA SER A 435 10.16 17.89 -5.57
C SER A 435 8.89 18.48 -4.91
N LYS A 436 9.00 19.54 -4.08
CA LYS A 436 7.86 20.32 -3.52
C LYS A 436 6.61 19.50 -3.19
N LYS A 437 6.74 18.32 -2.59
CA LYS A 437 5.58 17.50 -2.19
C LYS A 437 5.76 17.05 -0.74
N PHE A 438 4.79 17.49 0.07
CA PHE A 438 4.55 17.20 1.50
C PHE A 438 5.36 17.97 2.56
N LEU A 439 4.75 19.08 3.01
CA LEU A 439 4.95 19.70 4.32
C LEU A 439 4.41 18.78 5.44
N VAL A 440 5.30 18.00 6.07
CA VAL A 440 5.00 17.30 7.34
C VAL A 440 5.35 18.17 8.56
N SER A 441 6.04 19.30 8.37
CA SER A 441 6.56 20.11 9.48
C SER A 441 5.57 21.08 10.14
N ARG A 442 4.27 21.04 9.80
CA ARG A 442 3.26 21.92 10.44
C ARG A 442 2.09 21.17 11.08
N PHE A 443 2.21 19.85 11.33
CA PHE A 443 1.15 19.07 11.96
C PHE A 443 0.76 19.57 13.36
N ASN A 444 1.72 20.03 14.17
CA ASN A 444 1.44 20.59 15.50
C ASN A 444 0.81 21.99 15.48
N ASN A 445 0.72 22.64 14.29
CA ASN A 445 0.11 23.96 14.13
C ASN A 445 -1.23 23.93 13.39
N TYR A 446 -1.80 22.74 13.13
CA TYR A 446 -3.17 22.64 12.63
C TYR A 446 -4.16 22.89 13.77
N GLN A 447 -4.57 24.14 13.93
CA GLN A 447 -5.87 24.43 14.52
C GLN A 447 -6.95 24.13 13.48
N MET A 448 -8.08 23.55 13.91
CA MET A 448 -9.27 23.38 13.09
C MET A 448 -9.80 24.77 12.69
N VAL A 449 -9.49 25.21 11.48
CA VAL A 449 -9.92 26.50 10.93
C VAL A 449 -10.98 26.22 9.86
N TYR A 450 -12.25 26.35 10.28
CA TYR A 450 -13.48 26.56 9.49
C TYR A 450 -13.92 25.51 8.45
N GLY A 451 -14.95 24.72 8.81
CA GLY A 451 -16.34 25.02 8.44
C GLY A 451 -16.78 25.09 6.97
N ARG A 452 -16.20 24.35 6.01
CA ARG A 452 -16.86 24.10 4.71
C ARG A 452 -16.70 22.66 4.19
N SER A 453 -17.76 22.21 3.52
CA SER A 453 -17.98 20.87 2.95
C SER A 453 -17.05 20.58 1.77
N VAL A 454 -16.59 19.32 1.66
CA VAL A 454 -15.80 18.77 0.53
C VAL A 454 -16.70 18.42 -0.68
N MET A 455 -18.00 18.76 -0.62
CA MET A 455 -18.97 18.54 -1.69
C MET A 455 -19.53 19.86 -2.20
N GLU A 456 -18.66 20.76 -2.67
CA GLU A 456 -18.94 21.76 -3.70
C GLU A 456 -17.79 21.79 -4.72
#